data_AF-A0A7V4XHU3-F1
#
_entry.id   AF-A0A7V4XHU3-F1
#
_cell.length_a   1.000
_cell.length_b   1.000
_cell.length_c   1.000
_cell.angle_alpha   90.00
_cell.angle_beta   90.00
_cell.angle_gamma   90.00
#
_symmetry.space_group_name_H-M   'P 1'
#
loop_
_entity.id
_entity.type
_entity.pdbx_description
1 polymer ?
#
loop_
_entity_poly.entity_id
_entity_poly.type
_entity_poly.pdbx_seq_one_letter_code
_entity_poly.pdbx_strand_id
1 'polypeptide(L)'
;HLCCGRPLYDYGLLNQALKQLEQILRVMRPYIQSGMPVVALEPSCAAVFRDELIGLFPNDEDANRLSKQTFIFSEFLSKYARKKDLPKLPLKAIVHGHCHHQALWKMEDEESVLKRMDVEPEFLEPQCCGMAGAFGYTEDHYEVSMACGERVLLPAVREAEKSTIIIADGFSCREQIQQTTDRHGLHLAEVMRIAMRDSQVEGDYPEAIFIQPHEAALKKVNARAKALVGGGALLAASALIWALARRLSR
;
A
#
# COMPACT_ATOMS: atom_id res chain seq x y z
N HIS A 1 -9.30 7.45 -14.86
CA HIS A 1 -8.47 7.31 -13.66
C HIS A 1 -7.29 8.27 -13.74
N LEU A 2 -6.94 8.97 -12.65
CA LEU A 2 -5.74 9.79 -12.55
C LEU A 2 -4.71 9.03 -11.71
N CYS A 3 -3.56 8.70 -12.28
CA CYS A 3 -2.42 8.12 -11.57
C CYS A 3 -1.33 9.19 -11.47
N CYS A 4 -0.52 9.17 -10.41
CA CYS A 4 0.59 10.11 -10.23
C CYS A 4 1.63 10.00 -11.35
N GLY A 5 1.75 8.84 -12.01
CA GLY A 5 2.71 8.62 -13.09
C GLY A 5 4.10 8.20 -12.62
N ARG A 6 4.27 7.85 -11.33
CA ARG A 6 5.56 7.43 -10.75
C ARG A 6 6.33 6.41 -11.61
N PRO A 7 5.72 5.31 -12.10
CA PRO A 7 6.44 4.36 -12.96
C PRO A 7 6.94 4.98 -14.27
N LEU A 8 6.22 5.94 -14.86
CA LEU A 8 6.69 6.61 -16.08
C LEU A 8 7.98 7.39 -15.80
N TYR A 9 8.10 7.98 -14.62
CA TYR A 9 9.30 8.67 -14.20
C TYR A 9 10.45 7.70 -13.92
N ASP A 10 10.20 6.64 -13.13
CA ASP A 10 11.22 5.66 -12.74
C ASP A 10 11.83 4.92 -13.94
N TYR A 11 11.05 4.69 -15.00
CA TYR A 11 11.54 4.07 -16.25
C TYR A 11 12.02 5.08 -17.31
N GLY A 12 12.12 6.37 -16.99
CA GLY A 12 12.62 7.40 -17.90
C GLY A 12 11.68 7.75 -19.06
N LEU A 13 10.40 7.39 -18.99
CA LEU A 13 9.37 7.70 -19.97
C LEU A 13 8.84 9.14 -19.78
N LEU A 14 9.75 10.12 -19.72
CA LEU A 14 9.47 11.50 -19.31
C LEU A 14 8.42 12.20 -20.20
N ASN A 15 8.40 11.91 -21.50
CA ASN A 15 7.38 12.45 -22.40
C ASN A 15 5.96 12.00 -22.03
N GLN A 16 5.81 10.78 -21.51
CA GLN A 16 4.52 10.26 -21.06
C GLN A 16 4.18 10.80 -19.68
N ALA A 17 5.18 10.91 -18.80
CA ALA A 17 5.03 11.53 -17.48
C ALA A 17 4.53 12.99 -17.61
N LEU A 18 5.13 13.78 -18.52
CA LEU A 18 4.71 15.15 -18.81
C LEU A 18 3.23 15.22 -19.21
N LYS A 19 2.81 14.42 -20.21
CA LYS A 19 1.40 14.40 -20.65
C LYS A 19 0.44 13.99 -19.53
N GLN A 20 0.85 13.06 -18.67
CA GLN A 20 0.04 12.63 -17.53
C GLN A 20 -0.08 13.74 -16.48
N LEU A 21 1.01 14.43 -16.15
CA LEU A 21 1.00 15.54 -15.20
C LEU A 21 0.22 16.76 -15.74
N GLU A 22 0.33 17.08 -17.03
CA GLU A 22 -0.52 18.11 -17.68
C GLU A 22 -2.01 17.78 -17.54
N GLN A 23 -2.37 16.51 -17.75
CA GLN A 23 -3.74 16.05 -17.57
C GLN A 23 -4.18 16.18 -16.10
N ILE A 24 -3.32 15.82 -15.15
CA ILE A 24 -3.60 15.95 -13.72
C ILE A 24 -3.85 17.43 -13.37
N LEU A 25 -2.93 18.34 -13.74
CA LEU A 25 -3.08 19.76 -13.49
C LEU A 25 -4.37 20.30 -14.08
N ARG A 26 -4.68 19.95 -15.33
CA ARG A 26 -5.92 20.37 -16.00
C ARG A 26 -7.18 19.91 -15.26
N VAL A 27 -7.22 18.65 -14.81
CA VAL A 27 -8.41 18.09 -14.12
C VAL A 27 -8.50 18.59 -12.68
N MET A 28 -7.37 18.74 -12.00
CA MET A 28 -7.32 19.14 -10.59
C MET A 28 -7.37 20.66 -10.38
N ARG A 29 -7.21 21.47 -11.43
CA ARG A 29 -7.17 22.94 -11.38
C ARG A 29 -8.23 23.57 -10.48
N PRO A 30 -9.53 23.21 -10.52
CA PRO A 30 -10.52 23.83 -9.63
C PRO A 30 -10.21 23.59 -8.15
N TYR A 31 -9.76 22.40 -7.79
CA TYR A 31 -9.39 22.04 -6.41
C TYR A 31 -8.09 22.73 -5.99
N ILE A 32 -7.08 22.72 -6.88
CA ILE A 32 -5.79 23.40 -6.68
C ILE A 32 -6.01 24.89 -6.43
N GLN A 33 -6.83 25.54 -7.25
CA GLN A 33 -7.11 26.97 -7.15
C GLN A 33 -7.94 27.32 -5.91
N SER A 34 -8.79 26.39 -5.43
CA SER A 34 -9.51 26.55 -4.17
C SER A 34 -8.65 26.37 -2.92
N GLY A 35 -7.38 25.92 -3.06
CA GLY A 35 -6.50 25.66 -1.94
C GLY A 35 -6.78 24.33 -1.22
N MET A 36 -7.48 23.40 -1.86
CA MET A 36 -7.88 22.14 -1.26
C MET A 36 -6.66 21.25 -0.98
N PRO A 37 -6.45 20.76 0.26
CA PRO A 37 -5.39 19.82 0.55
C PRO A 37 -5.54 18.51 -0.24
N VAL A 38 -4.43 18.04 -0.81
CA VAL A 38 -4.33 16.74 -1.47
C VAL A 38 -3.58 15.80 -0.54
N VAL A 39 -4.22 14.70 -0.14
CA VAL A 39 -3.62 13.73 0.78
C VAL A 39 -3.21 12.48 0.01
N ALA A 40 -1.91 12.24 -0.08
CA ALA A 40 -1.34 11.04 -0.67
C ALA A 40 -1.15 9.97 0.40
N LEU A 41 -1.73 8.78 0.17
CA LEU A 41 -1.55 7.60 1.02
C LEU A 41 -0.28 6.81 0.66
N GLU A 42 0.38 7.19 -0.42
CA GLU A 42 1.55 6.52 -0.94
C GLU A 42 2.68 7.54 -1.04
N PRO A 43 3.76 7.42 -0.24
CA PRO A 43 4.83 8.42 -0.24
C PRO A 43 5.52 8.58 -1.59
N SER A 44 5.64 7.51 -2.39
CA SER A 44 6.17 7.62 -3.75
C SER A 44 5.28 8.46 -4.69
N CYS A 45 3.96 8.44 -4.50
CA CYS A 45 3.03 9.32 -5.21
C CYS A 45 3.13 10.77 -4.72
N ALA A 46 3.29 10.97 -3.41
CA ALA A 46 3.48 12.29 -2.82
C ALA A 46 4.75 12.97 -3.39
N ALA A 47 5.81 12.18 -3.58
CA ALA A 47 7.06 12.66 -4.17
C ALA A 47 6.80 13.28 -5.53
N VAL A 48 6.08 12.57 -6.41
CA VAL A 48 5.79 13.06 -7.77
C VAL A 48 5.19 14.45 -7.76
N PHE A 49 4.26 14.75 -6.85
CA PHE A 49 3.62 16.07 -6.81
C PHE A 49 4.46 17.12 -6.09
N ARG A 50 5.28 16.73 -5.10
CA ARG A 50 6.07 17.68 -4.30
C ARG A 50 7.40 18.04 -4.93
N ASP A 51 8.08 17.09 -5.56
CA ASP A 51 9.46 17.19 -6.06
C ASP A 51 9.53 17.09 -7.60
N GLU A 52 9.10 15.98 -8.20
CA GLU A 52 9.28 15.78 -9.65
C GLU A 52 8.41 16.74 -10.49
N LEU A 53 7.19 17.05 -10.05
CA LEU A 53 6.27 17.96 -10.74
C LEU A 53 6.86 19.36 -10.91
N ILE A 54 7.50 19.90 -9.87
CA ILE A 54 8.12 21.24 -9.94
C ILE A 54 9.41 21.23 -10.77
N GLY A 55 10.11 20.09 -10.84
CA GLY A 55 11.23 19.92 -11.76
C GLY A 55 10.80 19.93 -13.23
N LEU A 56 9.63 19.37 -13.54
CA LEU A 56 9.08 19.31 -14.90
C LEU A 56 8.31 20.58 -15.31
N PHE A 57 7.68 21.28 -14.34
CA PHE A 57 6.87 22.48 -14.57
C PHE A 57 7.28 23.64 -13.63
N PRO A 58 8.53 24.12 -13.67
CA PRO A 58 9.06 25.07 -12.68
C PRO A 58 8.32 26.41 -12.65
N ASN A 59 7.75 26.83 -13.79
CA ASN A 59 7.07 28.11 -13.96
C ASN A 59 5.53 28.01 -13.96
N ASP A 60 4.96 26.82 -13.72
CA ASP A 60 3.51 26.64 -13.70
C ASP A 60 2.97 26.92 -12.29
N GLU A 61 2.02 27.85 -12.18
CA GLU A 61 1.45 28.24 -10.88
C GLU A 61 0.62 27.12 -10.24
N ASP A 62 -0.13 26.35 -11.02
CA ASP A 62 -0.95 25.26 -10.49
C ASP A 62 -0.04 24.11 -10.01
N ALA A 63 1.08 23.85 -10.69
CA ALA A 63 2.10 22.90 -10.23
C ALA A 63 2.70 23.31 -8.89
N ASN A 64 3.10 24.58 -8.77
CA ASN A 64 3.63 25.14 -7.52
C ASN A 64 2.60 25.09 -6.38
N ARG A 65 1.32 25.35 -6.67
CA ARG A 65 0.23 25.22 -5.70
C ARG A 65 0.03 23.77 -5.28
N LEU A 66 -0.05 22.83 -6.22
CA LEU A 66 -0.25 21.41 -5.95
C LEU A 66 0.89 20.82 -5.10
N SER A 67 2.15 21.17 -5.39
CA SER A 67 3.30 20.78 -4.56
C SER A 67 3.12 21.20 -3.10
N LYS A 68 2.69 22.44 -2.84
CA LYS A 68 2.47 22.97 -1.48
C LYS A 68 1.19 22.43 -0.81
N GLN A 69 0.25 21.93 -1.59
CA GLN A 69 -1.03 21.40 -1.12
C GLN A 69 -1.00 19.88 -0.92
N THR A 70 0.07 19.21 -1.33
CA THR A 70 0.23 17.75 -1.19
C THR A 70 0.81 17.41 0.18
N PHE A 71 0.10 16.58 0.93
CA PHE A 71 0.50 16.07 2.23
C PHE A 71 0.55 14.55 2.19
N ILE A 72 1.50 13.94 2.90
CA ILE A 72 1.35 12.57 3.35
C ILE A 72 0.26 12.53 4.44
N PHE A 73 -0.38 11.38 4.61
CA PHE A 73 -1.46 11.22 5.58
C PHE A 73 -1.06 11.64 7.01
N SER A 74 0.13 11.27 7.47
CA SER A 74 0.67 11.68 8.78
C SER A 74 0.83 13.20 8.90
N GLU A 75 1.43 13.86 7.91
CA GLU A 75 1.56 15.34 7.86
C GLU A 75 0.19 16.02 7.92
N PHE A 76 -0.78 15.50 7.16
CA PHE A 76 -2.14 16.04 7.16
C PHE A 76 -2.80 15.92 8.54
N LEU A 77 -2.69 14.75 9.19
CA LEU A 77 -3.22 14.55 10.53
C LEU A 77 -2.51 15.41 11.58
N SER A 78 -1.19 15.50 11.50
CA SER A 78 -0.38 16.35 12.39
C SER A 78 -0.85 17.80 12.32
N LYS A 79 -1.05 18.32 11.10
CA LYS A 79 -1.45 19.70 10.84
C LYS A 79 -2.91 20.02 11.15
N TYR A 80 -3.84 19.14 10.79
CA TYR A 80 -5.28 19.47 10.79
C TYR A 80 -6.09 18.74 11.86
N ALA A 81 -5.65 17.58 12.35
CA ALA A 81 -6.40 16.84 13.37
C ALA A 81 -6.09 17.38 14.77
N ARG A 82 -7.12 17.57 15.60
CA ARG A 82 -6.95 17.87 17.04
C ARG A 82 -6.70 16.57 17.80
N LYS A 83 -6.19 16.67 19.03
CA LYS A 83 -5.93 15.49 19.88
C LYS A 83 -7.16 14.58 20.04
N LYS A 84 -8.35 15.17 20.21
CA LYS A 84 -9.62 14.43 20.36
C LYS A 84 -10.10 13.72 19.09
N ASP A 85 -9.55 14.09 17.93
CA ASP A 85 -9.94 13.49 16.65
C ASP A 85 -9.12 12.21 16.37
N LEU A 86 -8.06 11.95 17.15
CA LEU A 86 -7.23 10.75 17.04
C LEU A 86 -7.65 9.69 18.08
N PRO A 87 -8.03 8.48 17.66
CA PRO A 87 -8.38 7.39 18.57
C PRO A 87 -7.15 6.87 19.32
N LYS A 88 -7.37 6.17 20.44
CA LYS A 88 -6.30 5.57 21.24
C LYS A 88 -6.12 4.09 20.91
N LEU A 89 -4.86 3.66 20.83
CA LEU A 89 -4.45 2.29 20.56
C LEU A 89 -3.12 2.01 21.27
N PRO A 90 -3.15 1.65 22.56
CA PRO A 90 -1.94 1.43 23.37
C PRO A 90 -1.25 0.09 23.01
N LEU A 91 -0.68 0.03 21.81
CA LEU A 91 0.05 -1.12 21.27
C LEU A 91 1.45 -0.70 20.82
N LYS A 92 2.38 -1.65 20.83
CA LYS A 92 3.69 -1.49 20.18
C LYS A 92 3.52 -1.51 18.67
N ALA A 93 4.36 -0.74 17.98
CA ALA A 93 4.46 -0.79 16.53
C ALA A 93 5.92 -0.75 16.09
N ILE A 94 6.26 -1.56 15.10
CA ILE A 94 7.48 -1.38 14.29
C ILE A 94 7.09 -0.55 13.07
N VAL A 95 7.84 0.51 12.79
CA VAL A 95 7.57 1.44 11.70
C VAL A 95 8.71 1.39 10.69
N HIS A 96 8.38 0.94 9.48
CA HIS A 96 9.25 1.05 8.32
C HIS A 96 8.90 2.31 7.53
N GLY A 97 9.73 3.34 7.66
CA GLY A 97 9.61 4.55 6.86
C GLY A 97 9.86 4.27 5.38
N HIS A 98 8.97 4.74 4.51
CA HIS A 98 9.12 4.58 3.07
C HIS A 98 10.36 5.31 2.56
N CYS A 99 11.11 4.74 1.61
CA CYS A 99 12.36 5.35 1.12
C CYS A 99 12.15 6.76 0.56
N HIS A 100 11.08 7.03 -0.21
CA HIS A 100 10.74 8.40 -0.64
C HIS A 100 10.38 9.33 0.52
N HIS A 101 9.73 8.81 1.56
CA HIS A 101 9.38 9.60 2.74
C HIS A 101 10.67 10.03 3.46
N GLN A 102 11.53 9.06 3.78
CA GLN A 102 12.77 9.28 4.51
C GLN A 102 13.82 10.07 3.72
N ALA A 103 13.81 9.98 2.38
CA ALA A 103 14.78 10.67 1.54
C ALA A 103 14.42 12.15 1.31
N LEU A 104 13.13 12.47 1.18
CA LEU A 104 12.68 13.82 0.83
C LEU A 104 12.17 14.61 2.04
N TRP A 105 11.62 13.92 3.04
CA TRP A 105 11.03 14.52 4.21
C TRP A 105 11.47 13.75 5.46
N LYS A 106 10.83 14.07 6.57
CA LYS A 106 11.17 13.52 7.86
C LYS A 106 9.94 12.87 8.48
N MET A 107 10.18 11.85 9.31
CA MET A 107 9.12 11.02 9.88
C MET A 107 8.47 11.61 11.15
N GLU A 108 8.80 12.84 11.58
CA GLU A 108 8.34 13.33 12.89
C GLU A 108 6.83 13.51 12.97
N ASP A 109 6.17 13.83 11.85
CA ASP A 109 4.70 13.90 11.82
C ASP A 109 4.06 12.53 12.04
N GLU A 110 4.67 11.47 11.51
CA GLU A 110 4.20 10.10 11.71
C GLU A 110 4.42 9.63 13.16
N GLU A 111 5.61 9.90 13.71
CA GLU A 111 5.91 9.64 15.11
C GLU A 111 4.95 10.42 16.05
N SER A 112 4.71 11.69 15.75
CA SER A 112 3.80 12.55 16.51
C SER A 112 2.37 12.02 16.49
N VAL A 113 1.86 11.62 15.32
CA VAL A 113 0.51 11.04 15.20
C VAL A 113 0.39 9.73 15.97
N LEU A 114 1.37 8.81 15.82
CA LEU A 114 1.38 7.53 16.53
C LEU A 114 1.41 7.73 18.05
N LYS A 115 2.30 8.59 18.57
CA LYS A 115 2.34 8.92 20.00
C LYS A 115 1.05 9.57 20.50
N ARG A 116 0.42 10.43 19.70
CA ARG A 116 -0.88 11.03 20.05
C ARG A 116 -2.01 9.99 20.08
N MET A 117 -1.87 8.88 19.36
CA MET A 117 -2.74 7.72 19.43
C MET A 117 -2.37 6.74 20.56
N ASP A 118 -1.40 7.06 21.41
CA ASP A 118 -0.83 6.19 22.45
C ASP A 118 -0.17 4.90 21.92
N VAL A 119 0.14 4.84 20.61
CA VAL A 119 0.98 3.78 20.05
C VAL A 119 2.42 3.99 20.52
N GLU A 120 3.15 2.91 20.78
CA GLU A 120 4.58 2.92 21.10
C GLU A 120 5.39 2.54 19.84
N PRO A 121 5.78 3.52 19.00
CA PRO A 121 6.49 3.22 17.76
C PRO A 121 7.99 3.02 17.97
N GLU A 122 8.51 1.96 17.36
CA GLU A 122 9.93 1.72 17.10
C GLU A 122 10.19 1.95 15.61
N PHE A 123 10.94 3.00 15.28
CA PHE A 123 11.31 3.30 13.89
C PHE A 123 12.55 2.51 13.50
N LEU A 124 12.44 1.73 12.42
CA LEU A 124 13.58 1.02 11.86
C LEU A 124 14.57 1.99 11.22
N GLU A 125 15.85 1.59 11.18
CA GLU A 125 16.89 2.34 10.47
C GLU A 125 16.49 2.60 9.01
N PRO A 126 16.78 3.79 8.46
CA PRO A 126 16.42 4.13 7.08
C PRO A 126 17.00 3.15 6.06
N GLN A 127 16.12 2.52 5.29
CA GLN A 127 16.49 1.57 4.24
C GLN A 127 15.37 1.41 3.20
N CYS A 128 15.71 0.86 2.03
CA CYS A 128 14.72 0.44 1.05
C CYS A 128 14.15 -0.95 1.41
N CYS A 129 12.86 -1.18 1.19
CA CYS A 129 12.27 -2.52 1.32
C CYS A 129 12.76 -3.52 0.25
N GLY A 130 13.33 -3.03 -0.86
CA GLY A 130 13.82 -3.84 -1.99
C GLY A 130 12.93 -3.81 -3.23
N MET A 131 11.63 -3.52 -3.06
CA MET A 131 10.67 -3.68 -4.16
C MET A 131 10.74 -2.62 -5.24
N ALA A 132 10.88 -1.33 -4.86
CA ALA A 132 10.93 -0.20 -5.79
C ALA A 132 9.92 -0.30 -6.96
N GLY A 133 8.65 -0.58 -6.64
CA GLY A 133 7.62 -0.85 -7.65
C GLY A 133 7.75 -2.23 -8.29
N ALA A 134 7.90 -2.27 -9.62
CA ALA A 134 8.00 -3.53 -10.37
C ALA A 134 9.43 -4.14 -10.34
N PHE A 135 10.43 -3.37 -9.91
CA PHE A 135 11.84 -3.79 -9.90
C PHE A 135 12.02 -5.14 -9.19
N GLY A 136 11.53 -5.26 -7.95
CA GLY A 136 11.72 -6.46 -7.14
C GLY A 136 10.99 -7.72 -7.62
N TYR A 137 10.12 -7.61 -8.63
CA TYR A 137 9.46 -8.76 -9.25
C TYR A 137 10.25 -9.39 -10.39
N THR A 138 11.16 -8.64 -10.99
CA THR A 138 11.87 -9.11 -12.18
C THR A 138 12.93 -10.13 -11.78
N GLU A 139 13.06 -11.19 -12.57
CA GLU A 139 14.01 -12.28 -12.32
C GLU A 139 15.43 -11.76 -12.08
N ASP A 140 15.87 -10.81 -12.91
CA ASP A 140 17.21 -10.21 -12.83
C ASP A 140 17.46 -9.38 -11.55
N HIS A 141 16.41 -8.92 -10.87
CA HIS A 141 16.52 -8.05 -9.70
C HIS A 141 15.96 -8.67 -8.41
N TYR A 142 15.38 -9.86 -8.49
CA TYR A 142 14.76 -10.52 -7.33
C TYR A 142 15.74 -10.70 -6.17
N GLU A 143 16.94 -11.23 -6.46
CA GLU A 143 17.98 -11.44 -5.43
C GLU A 143 18.42 -10.12 -4.78
N VAL A 144 18.48 -9.03 -5.56
CA VAL A 144 18.81 -7.70 -5.04
C VAL A 144 17.68 -7.16 -4.16
N SER A 145 16.43 -7.32 -4.58
CA SER A 145 15.26 -6.94 -3.80
C SER A 145 15.23 -7.66 -2.45
N MET A 146 15.42 -8.98 -2.47
CA MET A 146 15.50 -9.79 -1.25
C MET A 146 16.66 -9.36 -0.37
N ALA A 147 17.86 -9.19 -0.93
CA ALA A 147 19.02 -8.72 -0.18
C ALA A 147 18.79 -7.35 0.47
N CYS A 148 18.06 -6.42 -0.17
CA CYS A 148 17.66 -5.16 0.43
C CYS A 148 16.71 -5.36 1.63
N GLY A 149 15.65 -6.16 1.46
CA GLY A 149 14.70 -6.43 2.53
C GLY A 149 15.34 -7.12 3.75
N GLU A 150 16.28 -8.02 3.50
CA GLU A 150 17.00 -8.82 4.52
C GLU A 150 17.99 -8.02 5.37
N ARG A 151 18.24 -6.73 5.06
CA ARG A 151 19.15 -5.90 5.86
C ARG A 151 18.57 -5.53 7.23
N VAL A 152 17.33 -5.05 7.25
CA VAL A 152 16.68 -4.52 8.47
C VAL A 152 15.21 -4.92 8.53
N LEU A 153 14.44 -4.65 7.47
CA LEU A 153 12.98 -4.80 7.49
C LEU A 153 12.52 -6.23 7.77
N LEU A 154 12.97 -7.19 6.97
CA LEU A 154 12.47 -8.56 7.07
C LEU A 154 12.88 -9.27 8.37
N PRO A 155 14.14 -9.13 8.87
CA PRO A 155 14.50 -9.60 10.20
C PRO A 155 13.62 -9.01 11.30
N ALA A 156 13.44 -7.69 11.33
CA ALA A 156 12.65 -7.02 12.36
C ALA A 156 11.19 -7.48 12.36
N VAL A 157 10.60 -7.68 11.18
CA VAL A 157 9.22 -8.18 11.06
C VAL A 157 9.08 -9.62 11.57
N ARG A 158 10.05 -10.51 11.28
CA ARG A 158 10.01 -11.91 11.74
C ARG A 158 10.26 -12.06 13.24
N GLU A 159 11.05 -11.15 13.82
CA GLU A 159 11.37 -11.14 15.25
C GLU A 159 10.31 -10.41 16.10
N ALA A 160 9.45 -9.62 15.46
CA ALA A 160 8.38 -8.89 16.13
C ALA A 160 7.45 -9.82 16.91
N GLU A 161 7.08 -9.39 18.13
CA GLU A 161 5.98 -10.03 18.86
C GLU A 161 4.72 -10.06 17.98
N LYS A 162 3.93 -11.13 18.10
CA LYS A 162 2.73 -11.29 17.28
C LYS A 162 1.70 -10.18 17.50
N SER A 163 1.66 -9.59 18.69
CA SER A 163 0.81 -8.45 19.05
C SER A 163 1.33 -7.10 18.53
N THR A 164 2.60 -7.02 18.11
CA THR A 164 3.20 -5.77 17.58
C THR A 164 2.66 -5.48 16.19
N ILE A 165 2.24 -4.23 15.98
CA ILE A 165 1.78 -3.75 14.68
C ILE A 165 2.99 -3.51 13.76
N ILE A 166 2.89 -3.93 12.50
CA ILE A 166 3.88 -3.58 11.47
C ILE A 166 3.31 -2.45 10.62
N ILE A 167 3.93 -1.26 10.66
CA ILE A 167 3.50 -0.10 9.89
C ILE A 167 4.44 0.12 8.71
N ALA A 168 3.86 0.19 7.52
CA ALA A 168 4.54 0.55 6.29
C ALA A 168 3.55 1.25 5.35
N ASP A 169 3.71 2.56 5.14
CA ASP A 169 2.78 3.36 4.32
C ASP A 169 2.90 3.10 2.82
N GLY A 170 4.03 2.56 2.35
CA GLY A 170 4.22 2.20 0.94
C GLY A 170 3.55 0.88 0.55
N PHE A 171 2.82 0.86 -0.58
CA PHE A 171 2.25 -0.37 -1.13
C PHE A 171 3.34 -1.40 -1.45
N SER A 172 4.47 -0.97 -2.00
CA SER A 172 5.59 -1.86 -2.36
C SER A 172 6.23 -2.46 -1.10
N CYS A 173 6.34 -1.67 -0.02
CA CYS A 173 6.86 -2.16 1.25
C CYS A 173 5.92 -3.19 1.89
N ARG A 174 4.61 -2.94 1.91
CA ARG A 174 3.62 -3.90 2.42
C ARG A 174 3.62 -5.20 1.63
N GLU A 175 3.75 -5.12 0.31
CA GLU A 175 3.82 -6.28 -0.56
C GLU A 175 5.08 -7.10 -0.31
N GLN A 176 6.24 -6.47 -0.13
CA GLN A 176 7.47 -7.18 0.24
C GLN A 176 7.28 -7.98 1.53
N ILE A 177 6.72 -7.33 2.56
CA ILE A 177 6.45 -7.96 3.86
C ILE A 177 5.51 -9.16 3.68
N GLN A 178 4.40 -8.97 2.96
CA GLN A 178 3.40 -10.00 2.72
C GLN A 178 3.94 -11.21 1.95
N GLN A 179 4.81 -11.00 0.95
CA GLN A 179 5.31 -12.09 0.12
C GLN A 179 6.41 -12.92 0.80
N THR A 180 7.08 -12.36 1.81
CA THR A 180 8.33 -12.92 2.34
C THR A 180 8.25 -13.25 3.84
N THR A 181 7.12 -12.96 4.50
CA THR A 181 6.90 -13.23 5.92
C THR A 181 5.48 -13.77 6.16
N ASP A 182 5.17 -14.16 7.40
CA ASP A 182 3.82 -14.51 7.85
C ASP A 182 3.03 -13.28 8.37
N ARG A 183 3.60 -12.08 8.22
CA ARG A 183 3.02 -10.82 8.69
C ARG A 183 2.52 -10.00 7.50
N HIS A 184 1.65 -9.03 7.78
CA HIS A 184 1.32 -7.97 6.82
C HIS A 184 1.59 -6.60 7.41
N GLY A 185 2.23 -5.73 6.63
CA GLY A 185 2.33 -4.33 6.96
C GLY A 185 0.97 -3.62 6.80
N LEU A 186 0.70 -2.65 7.65
CA LEU A 186 -0.47 -1.78 7.61
C LEU A 186 -0.06 -0.35 7.26
N HIS A 187 -0.93 0.36 6.53
CA HIS A 187 -0.83 1.81 6.41
C HIS A 187 -1.32 2.49 7.69
N LEU A 188 -0.81 3.67 8.05
CA LEU A 188 -1.23 4.43 9.24
C LEU A 188 -2.76 4.61 9.35
N ALA A 189 -3.44 4.85 8.22
CA ALA A 189 -4.89 4.94 8.16
C ALA A 189 -5.61 3.64 8.57
N GLU A 190 -5.02 2.47 8.32
CA GLU A 190 -5.56 1.18 8.75
C GLU A 190 -5.38 1.00 10.26
N VAL A 191 -4.24 1.41 10.81
CA VAL A 191 -4.00 1.47 12.26
C VAL A 191 -5.01 2.39 12.94
N MET A 192 -5.26 3.58 12.38
CA MET A 192 -6.30 4.48 12.87
C MET A 192 -7.68 3.83 12.80
N ARG A 193 -7.99 3.11 11.73
CA ARG A 193 -9.27 2.40 11.59
C ARG A 193 -9.43 1.27 12.60
N ILE A 194 -8.34 0.56 12.94
CA ILE A 194 -8.34 -0.41 14.05
C ILE A 194 -8.74 0.29 15.35
N ALA A 195 -8.06 1.39 15.66
CA ALA A 195 -8.28 2.18 16.87
C ALA A 195 -9.71 2.75 16.97
N MET A 196 -10.33 3.12 15.84
CA MET A 196 -11.71 3.63 15.80
C MET A 196 -12.79 2.56 16.01
N ARG A 197 -12.47 1.27 15.86
CA ARG A 197 -13.48 0.21 15.88
C ARG A 197 -13.90 -0.24 17.28
N ASP A 198 -13.39 0.39 18.35
CA ASP A 198 -13.67 0.12 19.78
C ASP A 198 -13.49 -1.34 20.25
N SER A 199 -13.18 -2.25 19.34
CA SER A 199 -12.61 -3.55 19.62
C SER A 199 -11.17 -3.32 20.08
N GLN A 200 -10.94 -3.45 21.39
CA GLN A 200 -9.62 -3.75 21.90
C GLN A 200 -9.08 -4.89 21.04
N VAL A 201 -8.00 -4.64 20.30
CA VAL A 201 -7.30 -5.71 19.58
C VAL A 201 -6.58 -6.50 20.64
N GLU A 202 -7.33 -7.34 21.35
CA GLU A 202 -6.79 -8.37 22.21
C GLU A 202 -6.40 -9.54 21.32
N GLY A 203 -5.10 -9.75 21.14
CA GLY A 203 -4.59 -10.96 20.50
C GLY A 203 -3.39 -10.75 19.57
N ASP A 204 -3.00 -11.86 18.99
CA ASP A 204 -1.93 -11.97 18.00
C ASP A 204 -2.42 -11.48 16.63
N TYR A 205 -1.51 -10.87 15.86
CA TYR A 205 -1.68 -10.41 14.48
C TYR A 205 -2.80 -9.35 14.30
N PRO A 206 -2.61 -8.10 14.78
CA PRO A 206 -3.57 -7.01 14.60
C PRO A 206 -4.04 -6.78 13.14
N GLU A 207 -3.18 -7.07 12.17
CA GLU A 207 -3.45 -6.99 10.74
C GLU A 207 -4.57 -7.93 10.25
N ALA A 208 -4.85 -9.01 10.99
CA ALA A 208 -5.79 -10.06 10.60
C ALA A 208 -7.22 -9.54 10.38
N ILE A 209 -7.59 -8.43 11.02
CA ILE A 209 -8.88 -7.74 10.87
C ILE A 209 -9.14 -7.34 9.41
N PHE A 210 -8.09 -7.04 8.64
CA PHE A 210 -8.21 -6.67 7.23
C PHE A 210 -8.05 -7.87 6.28
N ILE A 211 -7.24 -8.86 6.67
CA ILE A 211 -6.86 -9.99 5.81
C ILE A 211 -7.92 -11.09 5.84
N GLN A 212 -8.36 -11.51 7.03
CA GLN A 212 -9.25 -12.67 7.19
C GLN A 212 -10.56 -12.54 6.38
N PRO A 213 -11.23 -11.38 6.32
CA PRO A 213 -12.43 -11.24 5.50
C PRO A 213 -12.15 -11.43 4.01
N HIS A 214 -11.01 -10.91 3.53
CA HIS A 214 -10.60 -11.04 2.14
C HIS A 214 -10.25 -12.49 1.79
N GLU A 215 -9.45 -13.16 2.61
CA GLU A 215 -9.11 -14.57 2.42
C GLU A 215 -10.33 -15.48 2.47
N ALA A 216 -11.26 -15.23 3.40
CA ALA A 216 -12.50 -15.97 3.48
C ALA A 216 -13.34 -15.79 2.20
N ALA A 217 -13.38 -14.57 1.65
CA ALA A 217 -14.03 -14.29 0.37
C ALA A 217 -13.35 -15.03 -0.79
N LEU A 218 -12.02 -15.00 -0.88
CA LEU A 218 -11.26 -15.72 -1.91
C LEU A 218 -11.48 -17.24 -1.82
N LYS A 219 -11.42 -17.81 -0.62
CA LYS A 219 -11.71 -19.25 -0.38
C LYS A 219 -13.12 -19.61 -0.87
N LYS A 220 -14.10 -18.76 -0.61
CA LYS A 220 -15.50 -18.95 -1.06
C LYS A 220 -15.63 -18.88 -2.58
N VAL A 221 -14.97 -17.93 -3.24
CA VAL A 221 -14.95 -17.81 -4.71
C VAL A 221 -14.26 -19.02 -5.34
N ASN A 222 -13.10 -19.42 -4.82
CA ASN A 222 -12.34 -20.56 -5.32
C ASN A 222 -13.11 -21.88 -5.13
N ALA A 223 -13.82 -22.07 -4.01
CA ALA A 223 -14.68 -23.23 -3.79
C ALA A 223 -15.82 -23.29 -4.83
N ARG A 224 -16.45 -22.16 -5.14
CA ARG A 224 -17.50 -22.07 -6.18
C ARG A 224 -16.95 -22.37 -7.56
N ALA A 225 -15.79 -21.81 -7.92
CA ALA A 225 -15.14 -22.07 -9.20
C ALA A 225 -14.80 -23.56 -9.37
N LYS A 226 -14.21 -24.19 -8.34
CA LYS A 226 -13.92 -25.63 -8.32
C LYS A 226 -15.19 -26.47 -8.48
N ALA A 227 -16.29 -26.11 -7.81
CA ALA A 227 -17.57 -26.80 -7.94
C ALA A 227 -18.17 -26.71 -9.35
N LEU A 228 -18.09 -25.53 -9.99
CA LEU A 228 -18.57 -25.33 -11.36
C LEU A 228 -17.75 -26.12 -12.38
N VAL A 229 -16.42 -26.08 -12.26
CA VAL A 229 -15.52 -26.85 -13.15
C VAL A 229 -15.73 -28.36 -12.95
N GLY A 230 -15.81 -28.83 -11.71
CA GLY A 230 -16.07 -30.24 -11.39
C GLY A 230 -17.43 -30.73 -11.91
N GLY A 231 -18.48 -29.92 -11.72
CA GLY A 231 -19.83 -30.23 -12.24
C GLY A 231 -19.88 -30.28 -13.77
N GLY A 232 -19.23 -29.32 -14.44
CA GLY A 232 -19.12 -29.29 -15.90
C GLY A 232 -18.37 -30.50 -16.46
N ALA A 233 -17.26 -30.90 -15.82
CA ALA A 233 -16.48 -32.07 -16.21
C ALA A 233 -17.30 -33.37 -16.06
N LEU A 234 -18.06 -33.52 -14.97
CA LEU A 234 -18.93 -34.67 -14.75
C LEU A 234 -20.06 -34.75 -15.77
N LEU A 235 -20.70 -33.63 -16.10
CA LEU A 235 -21.75 -33.56 -17.13
C LEU A 235 -21.20 -33.89 -18.53
N ALA A 236 -20.03 -33.38 -18.88
CA ALA A 236 -19.38 -33.69 -20.15
C ALA A 236 -19.00 -35.17 -20.26
N ALA A 237 -18.42 -35.75 -19.20
CA ALA A 237 -18.06 -37.16 -19.15
C ALA A 237 -19.30 -38.07 -19.27
N SER A 238 -20.37 -37.76 -18.54
CA SER A 238 -21.61 -38.54 -18.60
C SER A 238 -22.33 -38.42 -19.95
N ALA A 239 -22.30 -37.25 -20.60
CA ALA A 239 -22.79 -37.08 -21.96
C ALA A 239 -21.99 -37.90 -23.00
N LEU A 240 -20.66 -37.94 -22.86
CA LEU A 240 -19.76 -38.75 -23.68
C LEU A 240 -20.03 -40.25 -23.52
N ILE A 241 -20.15 -40.72 -22.28
CA ILE A 241 -20.47 -42.13 -21.98
C ILE A 241 -21.82 -42.50 -22.59
N TRP A 242 -22.84 -41.64 -22.42
CA TRP A 242 -24.16 -41.87 -22.99
C TRP A 242 -24.16 -41.90 -24.53
N ALA A 243 -23.42 -41.00 -25.18
CA ALA A 243 -23.27 -40.97 -26.63
C ALA A 243 -22.56 -42.23 -27.16
N LEU A 244 -21.51 -42.70 -26.47
CA LEU A 244 -20.79 -43.93 -26.82
C LEU A 244 -21.69 -45.17 -26.66
N ALA A 245 -22.45 -45.26 -25.56
CA ALA A 245 -23.38 -46.37 -25.33
C ALA A 245 -24.50 -46.44 -26.38
N ARG A 246 -25.01 -45.28 -26.84
CA ARG A 246 -25.98 -45.20 -27.96
C ARG A 246 -25.40 -45.65 -29.30
N ARG A 247 -24.09 -45.49 -29.50
CA ARG A 247 -23.42 -45.86 -30.75
C ARG A 247 -23.13 -47.36 -30.86
N LEU A 248 -22.92 -48.02 -29.72
CA LEU A 248 -22.68 -49.47 -29.62
C LEU A 248 -23.96 -50.33 -29.64
N SER A 249 -25.12 -49.71 -29.44
CA SER A 249 -26.44 -50.37 -29.44
C SER A 249 -27.18 -50.28 -30.79
N ARG A 250 -26.53 -49.77 -31.83
CA ARG A 250 -26.97 -49.79 -33.23
C ARG A 250 -26.06 -50.70 -34.03
#